data_AF-A0A8J1UZ38-F1
#
_entry.id   AF-A0A8J1UZ38-F1
#
_cell.length_a   1.000
_cell.length_b   1.000
_cell.length_c   1.000
_cell.angle_alpha   90.00
_cell.angle_beta   90.00
_cell.angle_gamma   90.00
#
_symmetry.space_group_name_H-M   'P 1'
#
loop_
_entity.id
_entity.type
_entity.pdbx_description
1 polymer ?
#
loop_
_entity_poly.entity_id
_entity_poly.type
_entity_poly.pdbx_seq_one_letter_code
_entity_poly.pdbx_strand_id
1 'polypeptide(L)'
;MSVQCLSILIVLLACSQRFVDTESGTSETLTILTQDENYVPIEQIDLTGKLGLTFQVKACTSAYVALSAIFGVTNSRMYEIVISGWSNTKSVIRDCRQRWCNRAESPTGGLLKCNESVSLWVGWTNGHIVLGRGRFLGLEPLLEW
;
A
#
# COMPACT_ATOMS: atom_id res chain seq x y z
N MET A 1 4.39 -2.44 24.76
CA MET A 1 5.71 -2.31 24.12
C MET A 1 5.55 -1.31 22.99
N SER A 2 6.24 -0.17 23.11
CA SER A 2 6.07 1.01 22.26
C SER A 2 6.55 0.72 20.84
N VAL A 3 5.65 0.78 19.86
CA VAL A 3 6.03 0.76 18.44
C VAL A 3 6.66 2.12 18.15
N GLN A 4 7.99 2.19 18.19
CA GLN A 4 8.69 3.40 17.78
C GLN A 4 8.46 3.61 16.28
N CYS A 5 7.96 4.80 15.93
CA CYS A 5 7.85 5.29 14.56
C CYS A 5 9.16 5.04 13.81
N LEU A 6 9.16 4.07 12.90
CA LEU A 6 10.22 3.86 11.95
C LEU A 6 9.63 3.51 10.58
N SER A 7 9.88 4.44 9.67
CA SER A 7 10.33 4.20 8.29
C SER A 7 9.32 3.85 7.19
N ILE A 8 9.44 4.70 6.16
CA ILE A 8 9.58 4.45 4.73
C ILE A 8 8.75 3.29 4.15
N LEU A 9 7.77 3.72 3.37
CA LEU A 9 6.95 2.94 2.48
C LEU A 9 7.74 2.52 1.24
N ILE A 10 7.65 1.25 0.89
CA ILE A 10 8.17 0.71 -0.35
C ILE A 10 6.96 0.20 -1.14
N VAL A 11 6.67 0.83 -2.28
CA VAL A 11 5.46 0.50 -3.06
C VAL A 11 5.82 -0.43 -4.19
N LEU A 12 5.10 -1.55 -4.26
CA LEU A 12 5.04 -2.38 -5.46
C LEU A 12 3.74 -2.05 -6.18
N LEU A 13 3.85 -1.24 -7.23
CA LEU A 13 2.75 -1.18 -8.18
C LEU A 13 2.86 -2.44 -9.04
N ALA A 14 1.75 -3.07 -9.41
CA ALA A 14 1.83 -4.32 -10.16
C ALA A 14 1.52 -4.12 -11.64
N CYS A 15 2.17 -4.98 -12.41
CA CYS A 15 2.06 -5.31 -13.83
C CYS A 15 0.86 -4.72 -14.62
N SER A 16 1.23 -4.06 -15.73
CA SER A 16 0.41 -3.41 -16.75
C SER A 16 -0.12 -2.00 -16.42
N GLN A 17 0.71 -1.03 -16.80
CA GLN A 17 0.43 0.37 -17.16
C GLN A 17 -0.45 1.26 -16.22
N ARG A 18 0.31 1.95 -15.37
CA ARG A 18 0.38 3.40 -15.09
C ARG A 18 -0.63 4.02 -14.11
N PHE A 19 -0.05 4.82 -13.20
CA PHE A 19 -0.58 5.93 -12.38
C PHE A 19 -0.76 5.63 -10.89
N VAL A 20 0.08 6.30 -10.09
CA VAL A 20 -0.09 6.48 -8.64
C VAL A 20 0.21 7.91 -8.28
N ASP A 21 -0.78 8.57 -7.67
CA ASP A 21 -0.65 9.95 -7.19
C ASP A 21 -0.66 9.90 -5.68
N THR A 22 0.48 10.09 -5.03
CA THR A 22 0.57 10.22 -3.58
C THR A 22 0.40 11.68 -3.19
N GLU A 23 -0.48 12.00 -2.24
CA GLU A 23 -0.62 13.37 -1.69
C GLU A 23 -0.04 13.40 -0.28
N SER A 24 1.15 13.98 -0.13
CA SER A 24 1.59 14.53 1.16
C SER A 24 1.18 16.02 1.18
N GLY A 25 0.99 16.63 2.36
CA GLY A 25 0.47 18.00 2.52
C GLY A 25 1.29 19.14 1.87
N THR A 26 2.28 18.83 1.05
CA THR A 26 2.94 19.70 0.07
C THR A 26 2.76 19.03 -1.29
N SER A 27 2.15 19.74 -2.26
CA SER A 27 1.71 19.26 -3.57
C SER A 27 2.81 18.64 -4.47
N GLU A 28 3.41 17.54 -4.02
CA GLU A 28 4.39 16.74 -4.75
C GLU A 28 3.73 15.43 -5.13
N THR A 29 3.40 15.30 -6.42
CA THR A 29 2.86 14.06 -6.98
C THR A 29 4.02 13.22 -7.50
N LEU A 30 4.29 12.08 -6.85
CA LEU A 30 5.28 11.11 -7.32
C LEU A 30 4.60 9.96 -8.06
N THR A 31 4.79 9.91 -9.38
CA THR A 31 4.32 8.78 -10.20
C THR A 31 5.38 7.69 -10.30
N ILE A 32 5.03 6.48 -9.85
CA ILE A 32 5.91 5.31 -9.93
C ILE A 32 5.35 4.35 -10.97
N LEU A 33 6.22 3.87 -11.86
CA LEU A 33 5.91 2.82 -12.83
C LEU A 33 6.81 1.63 -12.55
N THR A 34 6.19 0.50 -12.27
CA THR A 34 6.88 -0.78 -12.08
C THR A 34 6.68 -1.63 -13.33
N GLN A 35 7.72 -2.38 -13.70
CA GLN A 35 7.69 -3.28 -14.85
C GLN A 35 7.69 -4.75 -14.43
N ASP A 36 7.94 -5.02 -13.15
CA ASP A 36 8.04 -6.34 -12.56
C ASP A 36 7.41 -6.39 -11.15
N GLU A 37 7.50 -7.53 -10.50
CA GLU A 37 7.04 -7.74 -9.11
C GLU A 37 8.11 -7.32 -8.08
N ASN A 38 9.03 -6.42 -8.44
CA ASN A 38 9.99 -5.86 -7.51
C ASN A 38 9.54 -4.53 -6.89
N TYR A 39 9.78 -4.45 -5.58
CA TYR A 39 9.56 -3.29 -4.75
C TYR A 39 10.46 -2.12 -5.17
N VAL A 40 9.83 -0.96 -5.42
CA VAL A 40 10.53 0.29 -5.69
C VAL A 40 10.49 1.14 -4.41
N PRO A 41 11.63 1.40 -3.76
CA PRO A 41 11.69 2.29 -2.61
C PRO A 41 11.29 3.71 -3.01
N ILE A 42 10.48 4.35 -2.18
CA ILE A 42 10.14 5.76 -2.35
C ILE A 42 11.05 6.59 -1.46
N GLU A 43 12.06 7.22 -2.05
CA GLU A 43 13.00 8.09 -1.32
C GLU A 43 12.50 9.53 -1.23
N GLN A 44 11.63 9.94 -2.14
CA GLN A 44 11.21 11.34 -2.29
C GLN A 44 10.08 11.74 -1.33
N ILE A 45 9.49 10.79 -0.59
CA ILE A 45 8.37 11.08 0.32
C ILE A 45 8.81 10.84 1.76
N ASP A 46 8.89 11.92 2.53
CA ASP A 46 9.11 11.84 3.98
C ASP A 46 7.80 11.48 4.70
N LEU A 47 7.72 10.25 5.18
CA LEU A 47 6.62 9.73 5.97
C LEU A 47 6.87 9.80 7.48
N THR A 48 7.96 10.45 7.91
CA THR A 48 8.29 10.61 9.33
C THR A 48 7.17 11.36 10.05
N GLY A 49 6.65 10.76 11.13
CA GLY A 49 5.54 11.33 11.90
C GLY A 49 4.18 11.31 11.20
N LYS A 50 4.05 10.70 10.02
CA LYS A 50 2.76 10.51 9.35
C LYS A 50 2.05 9.27 9.88
N LEU A 51 0.72 9.34 9.92
CA LEU A 51 -0.16 8.25 10.37
C LEU A 51 -0.68 7.38 9.23
N GLY A 52 -0.39 7.77 8.00
CA GLY A 52 -0.88 7.15 6.78
C GLY A 52 -0.49 7.95 5.55
N LEU A 53 -0.87 7.43 4.39
CA LEU A 53 -0.75 8.10 3.11
C LEU A 53 -1.98 7.82 2.24
N THR A 54 -2.31 8.77 1.38
CA THR A 54 -3.31 8.60 0.34
C THR A 54 -2.61 8.46 -0.99
N PHE A 55 -3.15 7.61 -1.86
CA PHE A 55 -2.58 7.38 -3.17
C PHE A 55 -3.65 7.01 -4.19
N GLN A 56 -3.42 7.31 -5.46
CA GLN A 56 -4.20 6.74 -6.55
C GLN A 56 -3.53 5.46 -7.04
N VAL A 57 -4.25 4.50 -7.61
CA VAL A 57 -3.66 3.31 -8.24
C VAL A 57 -4.49 2.82 -9.41
N LYS A 58 -3.83 2.52 -10.51
CA LYS A 58 -4.41 1.88 -11.69
C LYS A 58 -3.65 0.60 -11.99
N ALA A 59 -4.38 -0.51 -11.95
CA ALA A 59 -3.87 -1.85 -12.17
C ALA A 59 -5.02 -2.79 -12.53
N CYS A 60 -4.76 -3.81 -13.34
CA CYS A 60 -5.80 -4.76 -13.73
C CYS A 60 -6.09 -5.83 -12.67
N THR A 61 -5.07 -6.28 -11.95
CA THR A 61 -5.15 -7.56 -11.22
C THR A 61 -4.76 -7.49 -9.76
N SER A 62 -3.85 -6.60 -9.37
CA SER A 62 -3.36 -6.47 -7.98
C SER A 62 -2.51 -5.21 -7.84
N ALA A 63 -2.32 -4.75 -6.61
CA ALA A 63 -1.29 -3.79 -6.23
C ALA A 63 -0.75 -4.18 -4.85
N TYR A 64 0.45 -3.74 -4.50
CA TYR A 64 1.09 -4.13 -3.24
C TYR A 64 1.72 -2.92 -2.55
N VAL A 65 1.52 -2.83 -1.26
CA VAL A 65 2.17 -1.81 -0.43
C VAL A 65 2.98 -2.52 0.63
N ALA A 66 4.29 -2.28 0.67
CA ALA A 66 5.15 -2.72 1.76
C ALA A 66 5.43 -1.57 2.72
N LEU A 67 5.17 -1.81 4.00
CA LEU A 67 5.58 -0.95 5.10
C LEU A 67 6.77 -1.61 5.78
N SER A 68 7.92 -0.94 5.80
CA SER A 68 9.14 -1.51 6.39
C SER A 68 9.83 -0.51 7.29
N ALA A 69 10.17 -0.95 8.51
CA ALA A 69 10.94 -0.16 9.46
C ALA A 69 12.39 0.12 8.99
N ILE A 70 12.86 -0.53 7.92
CA ILE A 70 14.23 -0.39 7.41
C ILE A 70 14.17 -0.15 5.90
N PHE A 71 14.80 0.93 5.45
CA PHE A 71 14.90 1.28 4.04
C PHE A 71 15.46 0.14 3.19
N GLY A 72 14.82 -0.14 2.06
CA GLY A 72 15.22 -1.20 1.12
C GLY A 72 15.01 -2.64 1.60
N VAL A 73 14.62 -2.86 2.86
CA VAL A 73 14.37 -4.20 3.39
C VAL A 73 12.92 -4.60 3.14
N THR A 74 12.73 -5.54 2.22
CA THR A 74 11.41 -6.02 1.76
C THR A 74 11.24 -7.54 1.90
N ASN A 75 12.17 -8.20 2.59
CA ASN A 75 12.20 -9.65 2.78
C ASN A 75 12.06 -10.07 4.24
N SER A 76 12.07 -9.13 5.19
CA SER A 76 11.89 -9.39 6.62
C SER A 76 11.39 -8.13 7.34
N ARG A 77 10.71 -8.30 8.48
CA ARG A 77 10.26 -7.21 9.36
C ARG A 77 9.48 -6.11 8.63
N MET A 78 8.56 -6.52 7.78
CA MET A 78 7.70 -5.63 7.01
C MET A 78 6.25 -6.12 7.05
N TYR A 79 5.32 -5.21 6.81
CA TYR A 79 3.93 -5.55 6.51
C TYR A 79 3.69 -5.37 5.03
N GLU A 80 3.02 -6.34 4.42
CA GLU A 80 2.56 -6.28 3.05
C GLU A 80 1.05 -6.18 3.01
N ILE A 81 0.56 -5.17 2.31
CA ILE A 81 -0.86 -5.00 2.00
C ILE A 81 -1.01 -5.36 0.53
N VAL A 82 -1.60 -6.52 0.27
CA VAL A 82 -1.99 -6.93 -1.08
C VAL A 82 -3.37 -6.33 -1.34
N ILE A 83 -3.47 -5.45 -2.32
CA ILE A 83 -4.69 -4.79 -2.72
C ILE A 83 -5.25 -5.53 -3.92
N SER A 84 -6.47 -6.06 -3.78
CA SER A 84 -7.15 -6.77 -4.86
C SER A 84 -6.30 -7.88 -5.48
N GLY A 85 -5.60 -8.68 -4.69
CA GLY A 85 -4.94 -9.90 -5.16
C GLY A 85 -5.92 -10.96 -5.66
N TRP A 86 -5.37 -12.13 -6.03
CA TRP A 86 -6.13 -13.28 -6.54
C TRP A 86 -7.05 -12.89 -7.70
N SER A 87 -6.49 -12.22 -8.70
CA SER A 87 -7.21 -11.71 -9.86
C SER A 87 -8.31 -10.70 -9.48
N ASN A 88 -7.95 -9.68 -8.70
CA ASN A 88 -8.86 -8.60 -8.31
C ASN A 88 -10.06 -9.06 -7.49
N THR A 89 -9.88 -10.04 -6.59
CA THR A 89 -10.97 -10.61 -5.78
C THR A 89 -10.88 -10.27 -4.29
N LYS A 90 -9.68 -10.16 -3.72
CA LYS A 90 -9.52 -9.91 -2.28
C LYS A 90 -8.28 -9.12 -1.93
N SER A 91 -8.32 -8.41 -0.81
CA SER A 91 -7.16 -7.76 -0.21
C SER A 91 -6.70 -8.52 1.03
N VAL A 92 -5.41 -8.50 1.32
CA VAL A 92 -4.85 -9.10 2.54
C VAL A 92 -3.80 -8.19 3.18
N ILE A 93 -3.73 -8.19 4.51
CA ILE A 93 -2.60 -7.68 5.29
C ILE A 93 -1.81 -8.89 5.76
N ARG A 94 -0.49 -8.87 5.62
CA ARG A 94 0.41 -9.94 6.05
C ARG A 94 1.72 -9.37 6.61
N ASP A 95 2.37 -10.07 7.53
CA ASP A 95 3.61 -9.61 8.20
C ASP A 95 4.88 -10.27 7.66
N CYS A 96 4.80 -10.81 6.44
CA CYS A 96 5.93 -11.33 5.68
C CYS A 96 5.65 -11.18 4.19
N ARG A 97 6.70 -11.34 3.37
CA ARG A 97 6.56 -11.37 1.92
C ARG A 97 5.94 -12.71 1.49
N GLN A 98 4.92 -12.69 0.62
CA GLN A 98 4.27 -13.87 0.01
C GLN A 98 3.32 -14.72 0.89
N ARG A 99 2.86 -15.87 0.36
CA ARG A 99 1.53 -16.50 0.55
C ARG A 99 1.21 -17.14 1.92
N TRP A 100 1.98 -16.92 2.99
CA TRP A 100 1.92 -17.80 4.18
C TRP A 100 1.71 -17.12 5.54
N CYS A 101 1.52 -15.80 5.57
CA CYS A 101 1.50 -15.01 6.82
C CYS A 101 0.36 -13.99 6.83
N ASN A 102 -0.78 -14.36 6.25
CA ASN A 102 -1.96 -13.49 6.24
C ASN A 102 -2.45 -13.27 7.67
N ARG A 103 -2.64 -12.01 8.01
CA ARG A 103 -3.08 -11.53 9.31
C ARG A 103 -4.54 -11.06 9.27
N ALA A 104 -4.95 -10.47 8.16
CA ALA A 104 -6.34 -10.16 7.85
C ALA A 104 -6.60 -10.30 6.36
N GLU A 105 -7.86 -10.55 5.99
CA GLU A 105 -8.31 -10.57 4.61
C GLU A 105 -9.73 -10.02 4.47
N SER A 106 -10.03 -9.42 3.33
CA SER A 106 -11.34 -8.87 3.02
C SER A 106 -11.65 -9.01 1.54
N PRO A 107 -12.90 -9.36 1.15
CA PRO A 107 -13.33 -9.32 -0.25
C PRO A 107 -13.25 -7.89 -0.79
N THR A 108 -12.49 -7.69 -1.88
CA THR A 108 -12.35 -6.39 -2.56
C THR A 108 -12.51 -6.55 -4.07
N GLY A 109 -13.46 -7.40 -4.47
CA GLY A 109 -13.74 -7.74 -5.85
C GLY A 109 -13.93 -6.51 -6.73
N GLY A 110 -13.11 -6.39 -7.77
CA GLY A 110 -13.23 -5.30 -8.75
C GLY A 110 -12.85 -3.91 -8.23
N LEU A 111 -12.17 -3.82 -7.08
CA LEU A 111 -11.69 -2.55 -6.52
C LEU A 111 -10.70 -1.88 -7.47
N LEU A 112 -9.73 -2.62 -8.02
CA LEU A 112 -8.78 -2.11 -9.01
C LEU A 112 -9.37 -2.15 -10.42
N LYS A 113 -8.89 -1.25 -11.28
CA LYS A 113 -9.43 -1.05 -12.62
C LYS A 113 -8.30 -0.94 -13.64
N CYS A 114 -8.45 -1.63 -14.77
CA CYS A 114 -7.47 -1.62 -15.85
C CYS A 114 -7.30 -0.25 -16.52
N ASN A 115 -8.36 0.56 -16.56
CA ASN A 115 -8.40 1.75 -17.41
C ASN A 115 -8.51 3.07 -16.62
N GLU A 116 -8.79 3.01 -15.33
CA GLU A 116 -8.98 4.18 -14.46
C GLU A 116 -8.19 4.03 -13.16
N SER A 117 -7.80 5.16 -12.57
CA SER A 117 -7.14 5.21 -11.28
C SER A 117 -8.16 5.23 -10.15
N VAL A 118 -7.85 4.52 -9.08
CA VAL A 118 -8.70 4.42 -7.89
C VAL A 118 -7.95 5.05 -6.72
N SER A 119 -8.58 6.02 -6.05
CA SER A 119 -8.03 6.61 -4.83
C SER A 119 -8.20 5.65 -3.66
N LEU A 120 -7.09 5.37 -2.98
CA LEU A 120 -6.99 4.53 -1.80
C LEU A 120 -6.12 5.24 -0.75
N TRP A 121 -6.13 4.70 0.45
CA TRP A 121 -5.22 5.12 1.50
C TRP A 121 -4.82 3.95 2.37
N VAL A 122 -3.63 4.07 2.97
CA VAL A 122 -3.13 3.14 3.98
C VAL A 122 -2.78 3.94 5.23
N GLY A 123 -3.27 3.51 6.39
CA GLY A 123 -2.91 4.03 7.70
C GLY A 123 -2.16 3.00 8.54
N TRP A 124 -1.30 3.45 9.47
CA TRP A 124 -0.44 2.58 10.30
C TRP A 124 -0.24 3.11 11.74
N THR A 125 -1.29 3.60 12.38
CA THR A 125 -1.18 4.19 13.72
C THR A 125 -1.13 3.12 14.82
N ASN A 126 -0.19 3.25 15.77
CA ASN A 126 -0.09 2.37 16.95
C ASN A 126 -0.06 0.85 16.67
N GLY A 127 0.52 0.46 15.53
CA GLY A 127 0.56 -0.96 15.11
C GLY A 127 -0.73 -1.48 14.48
N HIS A 128 -1.74 -0.62 14.29
CA HIS A 128 -2.97 -0.92 13.57
C HIS A 128 -2.85 -0.47 12.12
N ILE A 129 -3.00 -1.40 11.17
CA ILE A 129 -2.88 -1.15 9.73
C ILE A 129 -4.26 -1.18 9.11
N VAL A 130 -4.59 -0.15 8.34
CA VAL A 130 -5.88 -0.05 7.66
C VAL A 130 -5.66 0.30 6.21
N LEU A 131 -6.32 -0.45 5.31
CA LEU A 131 -6.53 -0.08 3.92
C LEU A 131 -7.95 0.47 3.79
N GLY A 132 -8.09 1.63 3.15
CA GLY A 132 -9.41 2.19 2.85
C GLY A 132 -9.48 2.84 1.48
N ARG A 133 -10.70 3.25 1.11
CA ARG A 133 -11.02 3.86 -0.17
C ARG A 133 -11.15 5.37 -0.06
N GLY A 134 -10.78 6.08 -1.12
CA GLY A 134 -10.95 7.52 -1.24
C GLY A 134 -9.66 8.31 -1.03
N ARG A 135 -9.79 9.63 -1.02
CA ARG A 135 -8.66 10.58 -0.94
C ARG A 135 -8.36 11.07 0.48
N PHE A 136 -9.15 10.64 1.46
CA PHE A 136 -9.04 11.10 2.84
C PHE A 136 -8.83 9.90 3.76
N LEU A 137 -7.83 10.00 4.63
CA LEU A 137 -7.54 8.98 5.64
C LEU A 137 -8.76 8.75 6.54
N GLY A 138 -9.00 7.48 6.89
CA GLY A 138 -10.06 7.07 7.82
C GLY A 138 -11.45 6.92 7.20
N LEU A 139 -11.65 7.27 5.92
CA LEU A 139 -12.93 7.06 5.23
C LEU A 139 -12.99 5.70 4.54
N GLU A 140 -14.16 5.06 4.54
CA GLU A 140 -14.43 3.79 3.85
C GLU A 140 -13.32 2.72 4.07
N PRO A 141 -13.08 2.28 5.33
CA PRO A 141 -12.12 1.20 5.59
C PRO A 141 -12.59 -0.08 4.89
N LEU A 142 -11.65 -0.75 4.24
CA LEU A 142 -11.88 -1.98 3.47
C LEU A 142 -11.30 -3.21 4.18
N LEU A 143 -10.19 -3.02 4.90
CA LEU A 143 -9.43 -4.09 5.54
C LEU A 143 -8.58 -3.50 6.66
N GLU A 144 -8.55 -4.17 7.82
CA GLU A 144 -7.76 -3.76 8.98
C GLU A 144 -7.12 -4.96 9.70
N TRP A 145 -6.01 -4.70 10.40
CA TRP A 145 -5.33 -5.65 11.29
C TRP A 145 -4.62 -4.92 12.44
#